data_AF-A0A1B6FL57-F1
#
_entry.id   AF-A0A1B6FL57-F1
#
_cell.length_a   1.000
_cell.length_b   1.000
_cell.length_c   1.000
_cell.angle_alpha   90.00
_cell.angle_beta   90.00
_cell.angle_gamma   90.00
#
_symmetry.space_group_name_H-M   'P 1'
#
loop_
_entity.id
_entity.type
_entity.pdbx_description
1 polymer ?
#
loop_
_entity_poly.entity_id
_entity_poly.type
_entity_poly.pdbx_seq_one_letter_code
_entity_poly.pdbx_strand_id
1 'polypeptide(L)'
;TAKIYQLGTTRTNKGLKLRHGAQERVFRLEFVSNQEFTDTEYLKWRETCALQGISVPTVQDLDTKLRDIKEAMIYEFKEEDIEKIVKEKERFKQTPYNYAMKKTQLMKDRDMAQSKGDEVEAARIIQKLQELEERAVELDKMRTSTISSISYINDRNRKKNVEEAEKAIMEEVKANKGKKVDDPFTRRSTKPTMVFKAPEIPTNPSPPKPNVASKENIESTLKVSAPEPNSRLENSRPSQESKGKTEDLFSAHDFDIKIDLEVPLPNNPVSITPKPSNVMKDSGPRRSLNLEDYKKKRGLI
;
A
#
# COMPACT_ATOMS: atom_id res chain seq x y z
N THR A 1 -22.96 -23.68 23.57
CA THR A 1 -24.17 -22.94 23.16
C THR A 1 -24.32 -23.00 21.66
N ALA A 2 -25.56 -22.99 21.13
CA ALA A 2 -25.77 -22.98 19.68
C ALA A 2 -25.22 -21.71 19.01
N LYS A 3 -25.22 -20.57 19.73
CA LYS A 3 -24.70 -19.29 19.27
C LYS A 3 -23.21 -19.15 19.62
N ILE A 4 -22.43 -18.69 18.64
CA ILE A 4 -21.04 -18.23 18.80
C ILE A 4 -21.08 -16.84 19.43
N TYR A 5 -20.18 -16.57 20.37
CA TYR A 5 -20.03 -15.27 21.04
C TYR A 5 -18.56 -14.87 21.14
N GLN A 6 -18.33 -13.58 21.37
CA GLN A 6 -16.99 -13.01 21.50
C GLN A 6 -16.55 -13.10 22.97
N LEU A 7 -15.33 -13.58 23.21
CA LEU A 7 -14.68 -13.64 24.51
C LEU A 7 -13.33 -12.92 24.41
N GLY A 8 -13.31 -11.65 24.81
CA GLY A 8 -12.16 -10.76 24.63
C GLY A 8 -11.79 -10.63 23.15
N THR A 9 -10.57 -11.05 22.78
CA THR A 9 -10.07 -11.04 21.40
C THR A 9 -10.47 -12.28 20.59
N THR A 10 -11.01 -13.31 21.24
CA THR A 10 -11.32 -14.62 20.64
C THR A 10 -12.83 -14.83 20.49
N ARG A 11 -13.22 -15.84 19.71
CA ARG A 11 -14.63 -16.27 19.57
C ARG A 11 -14.76 -17.71 20.01
N THR A 12 -15.84 -18.01 20.71
CA THR A 12 -16.14 -19.36 21.18
C THR A 12 -17.63 -19.62 21.16
N ASN A 13 -18.01 -20.89 21.04
CA ASN A 13 -19.38 -21.35 21.26
C ASN A 13 -19.47 -22.35 22.43
N LYS A 14 -18.39 -22.52 23.20
CA LYS A 14 -18.39 -23.39 24.38
C LYS A 14 -19.23 -22.74 25.48
N GLY A 15 -19.88 -23.55 26.32
CA GLY A 15 -20.65 -23.06 27.46
C GLY A 15 -20.33 -23.92 28.68
N LEU A 16 -20.33 -23.30 29.86
CA LEU A 16 -20.09 -23.99 31.11
C LEU A 16 -21.43 -24.42 31.70
N LYS A 17 -21.58 -25.72 31.98
CA LYS A 17 -22.71 -26.23 32.75
C LYS A 17 -22.40 -25.96 34.22
N LEU A 18 -23.06 -24.97 34.80
CA LEU A 18 -22.85 -24.55 36.18
C LEU A 18 -24.05 -24.93 37.02
N ARG A 19 -23.77 -25.27 38.28
CA ARG A 19 -24.77 -25.65 39.26
C ARG A 19 -24.62 -24.78 40.50
N HIS A 20 -25.72 -24.14 40.90
CA HIS A 20 -25.82 -23.41 42.16
C HIS A 20 -26.93 -24.04 43.00
N GLY A 21 -26.53 -24.83 44.00
CA GLY A 21 -27.46 -25.70 44.69
C GLY A 21 -28.09 -26.73 43.73
N ALA A 22 -29.42 -26.82 43.68
CA ALA A 22 -30.19 -27.73 42.83
C ALA A 22 -30.42 -27.17 41.42
N GLN A 23 -30.17 -25.88 41.20
CA GLN A 23 -30.36 -25.26 39.90
C GLN A 23 -29.14 -25.49 39.02
N GLU A 24 -29.36 -26.12 37.87
CA GLU A 24 -28.33 -26.36 36.87
C GLU A 24 -28.68 -25.64 35.56
N ARG A 25 -27.74 -24.85 35.05
CA ARG A 25 -27.92 -24.12 33.78
C ARG A 25 -26.60 -23.95 33.05
N VAL A 26 -26.67 -23.87 31.72
CA VAL A 26 -25.51 -23.59 30.87
C VAL A 26 -25.33 -22.09 30.75
N PHE A 27 -24.18 -21.59 31.16
CA PHE A 27 -23.77 -20.19 31.03
C PHE A 27 -22.68 -20.04 29.98
N ARG A 28 -22.57 -18.84 29.41
CA ARG A 28 -21.46 -18.48 28.52
C ARG A 28 -20.27 -18.02 29.35
N LEU A 29 -19.07 -18.19 28.82
CA LEU A 29 -17.83 -17.80 29.47
C LEU A 29 -17.74 -16.28 29.67
N GLU A 30 -18.47 -15.48 28.89
CA GLU A 30 -18.50 -14.02 29.01
C GLU A 30 -19.08 -13.51 30.34
N PHE A 31 -19.86 -14.34 31.05
CA PHE A 31 -20.46 -14.00 32.35
C PHE A 31 -19.62 -14.44 33.54
N VAL A 32 -18.46 -15.07 33.31
CA VAL A 32 -17.56 -15.50 34.39
C VAL A 32 -16.73 -14.30 34.84
N SER A 33 -16.78 -14.00 36.13
CA SER A 33 -15.97 -12.95 36.75
C SER A 33 -14.53 -13.41 36.96
N ASN A 34 -13.58 -12.47 36.88
CA ASN A 34 -12.18 -12.69 37.25
C ASN A 34 -11.88 -12.35 38.73
N GLN A 35 -12.90 -11.96 39.50
CA GLN A 35 -12.76 -11.63 40.92
C GLN A 35 -12.76 -12.89 41.79
N GLU A 36 -12.10 -12.80 42.95
CA GLU A 36 -12.17 -13.83 43.99
C GLU A 36 -13.56 -13.86 44.64
N PHE A 37 -13.91 -15.01 45.23
CA PHE A 37 -15.18 -15.14 45.94
C PHE A 37 -15.17 -14.28 47.19
N THR A 38 -16.20 -13.46 47.35
CA THR A 38 -16.41 -12.71 48.59
C THR A 38 -17.02 -13.59 49.68
N ASP A 39 -16.77 -13.24 50.94
CA ASP A 39 -17.32 -14.00 52.09
C ASP A 39 -18.85 -14.09 52.03
N THR A 40 -19.51 -13.02 51.59
CA THR A 40 -20.98 -12.98 51.48
C THR A 40 -21.50 -13.92 50.40
N GLU A 41 -20.85 -13.99 49.24
CA GLU A 41 -21.18 -14.93 48.17
C GLU A 41 -20.97 -16.38 48.60
N TYR A 42 -19.85 -16.67 49.28
CA TYR A 42 -19.54 -18.00 49.78
C TYR A 42 -20.55 -18.46 50.84
N LEU A 43 -20.89 -17.60 51.80
CA LEU A 43 -21.89 -17.90 52.83
C LEU A 43 -23.25 -18.21 52.20
N LYS A 44 -23.70 -17.38 51.25
CA LYS A 44 -24.96 -17.58 50.52
C LYS A 44 -24.98 -18.90 49.73
N TRP A 45 -23.88 -19.23 49.06
CA TRP A 45 -23.73 -20.50 48.35
C TRP A 45 -23.82 -21.68 49.31
N ARG A 46 -23.09 -21.63 50.44
CA ARG A 46 -23.08 -22.68 51.46
C ARG A 46 -24.48 -22.89 52.08
N GLU A 47 -25.17 -21.81 52.41
CA GLU A 47 -26.55 -21.85 52.92
C GLU A 47 -27.49 -22.51 51.90
N THR A 48 -27.37 -22.14 50.62
CA THR A 48 -28.19 -22.74 49.55
C THR A 48 -27.93 -24.23 49.41
N CYS A 49 -26.66 -24.66 49.48
CA CYS A 49 -26.29 -26.07 49.46
C CYS A 49 -26.85 -26.84 50.67
N ALA A 50 -26.76 -26.28 51.87
CA ALA A 50 -27.30 -26.87 53.09
C ALA A 50 -28.82 -27.02 53.04
N LEU A 51 -29.53 -25.98 52.59
CA LEU A 51 -31.00 -25.99 52.44
C LEU A 51 -31.48 -27.06 51.45
N GLN A 52 -30.68 -27.35 50.43
CA GLN A 52 -31.03 -28.29 49.36
C GLN A 52 -30.41 -29.68 49.55
N GLY A 53 -29.76 -29.93 50.68
CA GLY A 53 -29.17 -31.23 51.02
C GLY A 53 -27.99 -31.63 50.13
N ILE A 54 -27.28 -30.66 49.55
CA ILE A 54 -26.13 -30.91 48.68
C ILE A 54 -24.85 -30.83 49.52
N SER A 55 -24.08 -31.91 49.50
CA SER A 55 -22.78 -31.96 50.18
C SER A 55 -21.81 -30.95 49.59
N VAL A 56 -21.23 -30.12 50.45
CA VAL A 56 -20.12 -29.25 50.07
C VAL A 56 -18.85 -30.08 49.81
N PRO A 57 -17.96 -29.65 48.88
CA PRO A 57 -16.71 -30.35 48.60
C PRO A 57 -15.80 -30.42 49.83
N THR A 58 -15.04 -31.52 49.95
CA THR A 58 -14.08 -31.71 51.04
C THR A 58 -12.79 -30.95 50.74
N VAL A 59 -12.01 -30.60 51.78
CA VAL A 59 -10.68 -29.98 51.62
C VAL A 59 -9.75 -30.87 50.77
N GLN A 60 -9.83 -32.19 50.91
CA GLN A 60 -9.05 -33.13 50.09
C GLN A 60 -9.41 -33.07 48.60
N ASP A 61 -10.70 -32.86 48.28
CA ASP A 61 -11.17 -32.72 46.91
C ASP A 61 -10.64 -31.42 46.29
N LEU A 62 -10.63 -30.34 47.10
CA LEU A 62 -10.05 -29.05 46.72
C LEU A 62 -8.56 -29.16 46.44
N ASP A 63 -7.79 -29.79 47.33
CA ASP A 63 -6.35 -29.97 47.16
C ASP A 63 -6.01 -30.80 45.93
N THR A 64 -6.80 -31.84 45.67
CA THR A 64 -6.66 -32.67 44.48
C THR A 64 -6.94 -31.87 43.21
N LYS A 65 -8.04 -31.09 43.19
CA LYS A 65 -8.38 -30.25 42.04
C LYS A 65 -7.38 -29.12 41.81
N LEU A 66 -6.81 -28.56 42.87
CA LEU A 66 -5.76 -27.55 42.78
C LEU A 66 -4.50 -28.15 42.16
N ARG A 67 -4.14 -29.39 42.53
CA ARG A 67 -3.03 -30.12 41.90
C ARG A 67 -3.29 -30.36 40.42
N ASP A 68 -4.49 -30.83 40.05
CA ASP A 68 -4.87 -31.05 38.65
C ASP A 68 -4.73 -29.77 37.81
N ILE A 69 -5.13 -28.60 38.35
CA ILE A 69 -4.99 -27.30 37.67
C ILE A 69 -3.51 -26.94 37.47
N LYS A 70 -2.68 -27.12 38.51
CA LYS A 70 -1.23 -26.86 38.43
C LYS A 70 -0.56 -27.75 37.39
N GLU A 71 -0.92 -29.04 37.36
CA GLU A 71 -0.41 -29.99 36.37
C GLU A 71 -0.85 -29.59 34.95
N ALA A 72 -2.12 -29.23 34.76
CA ALA A 72 -2.64 -28.76 33.48
C ALA A 72 -1.98 -27.45 32.99
N MET A 73 -1.51 -26.58 33.90
CA MET A 73 -0.77 -25.36 33.54
C MET A 73 0.65 -25.66 33.03
N ILE A 74 1.27 -26.72 33.52
CA ILE A 74 2.66 -27.11 33.18
C ILE A 74 2.69 -28.09 32.00
N TYR A 75 1.54 -28.68 31.65
CA TYR A 75 1.42 -29.65 30.57
C TYR A 75 2.05 -29.17 29.26
N GLU A 76 3.00 -29.96 28.76
CA GLU A 76 3.64 -29.72 27.47
C GLU A 76 2.75 -30.28 26.35
N PHE A 77 2.31 -29.39 25.45
CA PHE A 77 1.43 -29.76 24.36
C PHE A 77 2.13 -30.67 23.35
N LYS A 78 1.52 -31.82 23.07
CA LYS A 78 1.94 -32.70 21.98
C LYS A 78 1.53 -32.14 20.63
N GLU A 79 2.15 -32.62 19.56
CA GLU A 79 1.85 -32.20 18.19
C GLU A 79 0.36 -32.40 17.84
N GLU A 80 -0.23 -33.54 18.23
CA GLU A 80 -1.66 -33.81 18.04
C GLU A 80 -2.57 -32.78 18.73
N ASP A 81 -2.18 -32.31 19.91
CA ASP A 81 -2.95 -31.31 20.67
C ASP A 81 -2.86 -29.95 19.99
N ILE A 82 -1.66 -29.59 19.50
CA ILE A 82 -1.43 -28.36 18.74
C ILE A 82 -2.29 -28.35 17.47
N GLU A 83 -2.34 -29.46 16.73
CA GLU A 83 -3.20 -29.57 15.56
C GLU A 83 -4.68 -29.38 15.89
N LYS A 84 -5.17 -30.01 16.97
CA LYS A 84 -6.56 -29.84 17.42
C LYS A 84 -6.84 -28.38 17.79
N ILE A 85 -5.91 -27.72 18.50
CA ILE A 85 -6.02 -26.30 18.86
C ILE A 85 -6.09 -25.42 17.61
N VAL A 86 -5.24 -25.68 16.60
CA VAL A 86 -5.24 -24.92 15.36
C VAL A 86 -6.55 -25.14 14.59
N LYS A 87 -7.01 -26.38 14.46
CA LYS A 87 -8.29 -26.73 13.80
C LYS A 87 -9.47 -26.04 14.50
N GLU A 88 -9.51 -26.04 15.83
CA GLU A 88 -10.56 -25.33 16.60
C GLU A 88 -10.49 -23.81 16.43
N LYS A 89 -9.28 -23.23 16.41
CA LYS A 89 -9.09 -21.78 16.18
C LYS A 89 -9.49 -21.38 14.76
N GLU A 90 -9.17 -22.19 13.76
CA GLU A 90 -9.57 -21.96 12.37
C GLU A 90 -11.10 -22.04 12.21
N ARG A 91 -11.78 -22.94 12.92
CA ARG A 91 -13.24 -23.14 12.83
C ARG A 91 -14.05 -21.86 13.03
N PHE A 92 -13.64 -20.99 13.95
CA PHE A 92 -14.37 -19.75 14.27
C PHE A 92 -13.80 -18.52 13.57
N LYS A 93 -12.72 -18.68 12.80
CA LYS A 93 -12.02 -17.59 12.12
C LYS A 93 -12.36 -17.61 10.64
N GLN A 94 -13.18 -16.66 10.20
CA GLN A 94 -13.56 -16.55 8.78
C GLN A 94 -12.43 -16.04 7.88
N THR A 95 -11.48 -15.25 8.42
CA THR A 95 -10.42 -14.64 7.62
C THR A 95 -9.05 -15.26 7.89
N PRO A 96 -8.34 -15.77 6.87
CA PRO A 96 -6.96 -16.20 7.03
C PRO A 96 -6.07 -14.98 7.31
N TYR A 97 -5.04 -15.16 8.15
CA TYR A 97 -4.09 -14.08 8.46
C TYR A 97 -3.15 -13.80 7.28
N ASN A 98 -2.73 -14.85 6.57
CA ASN A 98 -1.87 -14.76 5.40
C ASN A 98 -2.57 -15.43 4.20
N TYR A 99 -3.15 -14.60 3.34
CA TYR A 99 -3.85 -15.05 2.13
C TYR A 99 -2.92 -15.81 1.18
N ALA A 100 -1.64 -15.42 1.06
CA ALA A 100 -0.69 -16.08 0.19
C ALA A 100 -0.38 -17.51 0.64
N MET A 101 -0.15 -17.71 1.94
CA MET A 101 0.10 -19.05 2.51
C MET A 101 -1.13 -19.96 2.37
N LYS A 102 -2.33 -19.43 2.62
CA LYS A 102 -3.55 -20.23 2.47
C LYS A 102 -3.83 -20.55 0.99
N LYS A 103 -3.53 -19.61 0.06
CA LYS A 103 -3.58 -19.84 -1.39
C LYS A 103 -2.63 -20.96 -1.81
N THR A 104 -1.37 -20.93 -1.39
CA THR A 104 -0.41 -21.98 -1.75
C THR A 104 -0.78 -23.34 -1.16
N GLN A 105 -1.34 -23.37 0.05
CA GLN A 105 -1.86 -24.60 0.65
C GLN A 105 -3.04 -25.17 -0.17
N LEU A 106 -4.05 -24.35 -0.47
CA LEU A 106 -5.21 -24.79 -1.26
C LEU A 106 -4.81 -25.21 -2.69
N MET A 107 -3.83 -24.54 -3.30
CA MET A 107 -3.29 -24.96 -4.60
C MET A 107 -2.66 -26.35 -4.53
N LYS A 108 -1.84 -26.62 -3.50
CA LYS A 108 -1.24 -27.95 -3.30
C LYS A 108 -2.32 -29.01 -3.04
N ASP A 109 -3.30 -28.71 -2.21
CA ASP A 109 -4.38 -29.65 -1.88
C ASP A 109 -5.23 -29.98 -3.11
N ARG A 110 -5.51 -28.99 -3.97
CA ARG A 110 -6.16 -29.18 -5.27
C ARG A 110 -5.34 -30.12 -6.16
N ASP A 111 -4.05 -29.86 -6.33
CA ASP A 111 -3.18 -30.66 -7.20
C ASP A 111 -3.08 -32.10 -6.70
N MET A 112 -3.09 -32.29 -5.38
CA MET A 112 -3.10 -33.60 -4.74
C MET A 112 -4.44 -34.33 -4.94
N ALA A 113 -5.58 -33.64 -4.83
CA ALA A 113 -6.90 -34.19 -5.08
C ALA A 113 -7.10 -34.58 -6.56
N GLN A 114 -6.63 -33.73 -7.49
CA GLN A 114 -6.61 -34.03 -8.92
C GLN A 114 -5.74 -35.24 -9.23
N SER A 115 -4.56 -35.34 -8.62
CA SER A 115 -3.67 -36.49 -8.79
C SER A 115 -4.26 -37.80 -8.26
N LYS A 116 -5.17 -37.73 -7.28
CA LYS A 116 -5.91 -38.89 -6.74
C LYS A 116 -7.16 -39.25 -7.56
N GLY A 117 -7.59 -38.39 -8.50
CA GLY A 117 -8.81 -38.57 -9.26
C GLY A 117 -10.10 -38.15 -8.53
N ASP A 118 -9.99 -37.49 -7.37
CA ASP A 118 -11.14 -37.01 -6.59
C ASP A 118 -11.63 -35.66 -7.12
N GLU A 119 -12.37 -35.67 -8.23
CA GLU A 119 -12.86 -34.44 -8.90
C GLU A 119 -13.78 -33.59 -8.01
N VAL A 120 -14.57 -34.23 -7.14
CA VAL A 120 -15.52 -33.52 -6.25
C VAL A 120 -14.80 -32.65 -5.23
N GLU A 121 -13.75 -33.18 -4.59
CA GLU A 121 -12.96 -32.42 -3.63
C GLU A 121 -12.08 -31.38 -4.33
N ALA A 122 -11.55 -31.71 -5.52
CA ALA A 122 -10.83 -30.73 -6.34
C ALA A 122 -11.72 -29.52 -6.68
N ALA A 123 -12.97 -29.74 -7.12
CA ALA A 123 -13.93 -28.68 -7.40
C ALA A 123 -14.24 -27.83 -6.16
N ARG A 124 -14.42 -28.47 -5.00
CA ARG A 124 -14.64 -27.78 -3.73
C ARG A 124 -13.45 -26.90 -3.32
N ILE A 125 -12.23 -27.38 -3.53
CA ILE A 125 -11.01 -26.61 -3.23
C ILE A 125 -10.85 -25.44 -4.20
N ILE A 126 -11.19 -25.62 -5.49
CA ILE A 126 -11.21 -24.54 -6.48
C ILE A 126 -12.18 -23.43 -6.07
N GLN A 127 -13.39 -23.79 -5.63
CA GLN A 127 -14.35 -22.80 -5.12
C GLN A 127 -13.79 -22.01 -3.93
N LYS A 128 -13.19 -22.70 -2.95
CA LYS A 128 -12.53 -22.03 -1.81
C LYS A 128 -11.37 -21.12 -2.24
N LEU A 129 -10.63 -21.50 -3.28
CA LEU A 129 -9.54 -20.70 -3.83
C LEU A 129 -10.09 -19.40 -4.43
N GLN A 130 -11.17 -19.50 -5.20
CA GLN A 130 -11.85 -18.35 -5.80
C GLN A 130 -12.42 -17.41 -4.74
N GLU A 131 -13.11 -17.92 -3.72
CA GLU A 131 -13.62 -17.12 -2.60
C GLU A 131 -12.48 -16.37 -1.87
N LEU A 132 -11.34 -17.03 -1.71
CA LEU A 132 -10.16 -16.43 -1.07
C LEU A 132 -9.54 -15.31 -1.92
N GLU A 133 -9.47 -15.50 -3.24
CA GLU A 133 -8.98 -14.51 -4.19
C GLU A 133 -9.92 -13.31 -4.31
N GLU A 134 -11.22 -13.54 -4.44
CA GLU A 134 -12.24 -12.49 -4.50
C GLU A 134 -12.17 -11.60 -3.26
N ARG A 135 -12.09 -12.21 -2.07
CA ARG A 135 -11.96 -11.47 -0.81
C ARG A 135 -10.64 -10.70 -0.71
N ALA A 136 -9.56 -11.25 -1.25
CA ALA A 136 -8.27 -10.55 -1.30
C ALA A 136 -8.35 -9.32 -2.22
N VAL A 137 -8.99 -9.45 -3.38
CA VAL A 137 -9.24 -8.35 -4.33
C VAL A 137 -10.15 -7.29 -3.71
N GLU A 138 -11.21 -7.68 -2.99
CA GLU A 138 -12.10 -6.74 -2.31
C GLU A 138 -11.34 -5.92 -1.25
N LEU A 139 -10.52 -6.58 -0.43
CA LEU A 139 -9.67 -5.90 0.56
C LEU A 139 -8.64 -4.98 -0.10
N ASP A 140 -8.03 -5.40 -1.21
CA ASP A 140 -7.10 -4.56 -1.97
C ASP A 140 -7.82 -3.33 -2.53
N LYS A 141 -9.00 -3.52 -3.16
CA LYS A 141 -9.86 -2.43 -3.67
C LYS A 141 -10.23 -1.43 -2.58
N MET A 142 -10.58 -1.90 -1.38
CA MET A 142 -10.86 -1.01 -0.24
C MET A 142 -9.63 -0.20 0.15
N ARG A 143 -8.44 -0.82 0.18
CA ARG A 143 -7.17 -0.14 0.49
C ARG A 143 -6.74 0.84 -0.60
N THR A 144 -6.95 0.48 -1.86
CA THR A 144 -6.56 1.27 -3.03
C THR A 144 -7.64 2.25 -3.48
N SER A 145 -8.82 2.27 -2.85
CA SER A 145 -9.93 3.16 -3.21
C SER A 145 -9.48 4.63 -3.25
N THR A 146 -8.78 5.10 -2.22
CA THR A 146 -8.22 6.46 -2.16
C THR A 146 -7.03 6.67 -3.12
N ILE A 147 -6.29 5.60 -3.45
CA ILE A 147 -5.08 5.68 -4.29
C ILE A 147 -5.37 5.52 -5.80
N SER A 148 -6.57 5.05 -6.15
CA SER A 148 -7.00 4.83 -7.53
C SER A 148 -7.02 6.14 -8.32
N SER A 149 -7.51 7.22 -7.72
CA SER A 149 -7.53 8.56 -8.32
C SER A 149 -6.13 9.07 -8.67
N ILE A 150 -5.15 8.78 -7.80
CA ILE A 150 -3.74 9.20 -7.99
C ILE A 150 -3.07 8.38 -9.09
N SER A 151 -3.43 7.09 -9.24
CA SER A 151 -2.88 6.23 -10.30
C SER A 151 -3.31 6.70 -11.69
N TYR A 152 -4.55 7.16 -11.85
CA TYR A 152 -5.04 7.74 -13.11
C TYR A 152 -4.30 9.04 -13.48
N ILE A 153 -4.06 9.91 -12.50
CA ILE A 153 -3.30 11.15 -12.71
C ILE A 153 -1.86 10.85 -13.14
N ASN A 154 -1.22 9.87 -12.49
CA ASN A 154 0.15 9.48 -12.82
C ASN A 154 0.28 8.84 -14.21
N ASP A 155 -0.67 7.97 -14.60
CA ASP A 155 -0.66 7.35 -15.93
C ASP A 155 -0.92 8.41 -17.03
N ARG A 156 -1.83 9.37 -16.77
CA ARG A 156 -2.05 10.52 -17.66
C ARG A 156 -0.81 11.39 -17.81
N ASN A 157 -0.13 11.71 -16.70
CA ASN A 157 1.10 12.52 -16.73
C ASN A 157 2.23 11.78 -17.45
N ARG A 158 2.35 10.46 -17.25
CA ARG A 158 3.33 9.64 -17.97
C ARG A 158 3.06 9.61 -19.46
N LYS A 159 1.79 9.46 -19.87
CA LYS A 159 1.40 9.47 -21.28
C LYS A 159 1.65 10.84 -21.92
N LYS A 160 1.29 11.93 -21.25
CA LYS A 160 1.58 13.29 -21.71
C LYS A 160 3.08 13.54 -21.86
N ASN A 161 3.90 13.11 -20.91
CA ASN A 161 5.34 13.27 -20.99
C ASN A 161 5.94 12.50 -22.17
N VAL A 162 5.40 11.31 -22.49
CA VAL A 162 5.82 10.53 -23.66
C VAL A 162 5.40 11.23 -24.96
N GLU A 163 4.15 11.65 -25.09
CA GLU A 163 3.65 12.36 -26.27
C GLU A 163 4.39 13.68 -26.52
N GLU A 164 4.66 14.44 -25.45
CA GLU A 164 5.41 15.69 -25.51
C GLU A 164 6.87 15.45 -25.89
N ALA A 165 7.51 14.42 -25.33
CA ALA A 165 8.86 14.03 -25.72
C ALA A 165 8.93 13.58 -27.19
N GLU A 166 7.97 12.77 -27.66
CA GLU A 166 7.90 12.37 -29.07
C GLU A 166 7.69 13.55 -30.01
N LYS A 167 6.82 14.48 -29.63
CA LYS A 167 6.57 15.71 -30.41
C LYS A 167 7.81 16.59 -30.46
N ALA A 168 8.50 16.79 -29.33
CA ALA A 168 9.75 17.53 -29.27
C ALA A 168 10.83 16.90 -30.16
N ILE A 169 11.02 15.58 -30.09
CA ILE A 169 11.96 14.86 -30.97
C ILE A 169 11.59 15.04 -32.45
N MET A 170 10.30 14.94 -32.80
CA MET A 170 9.86 15.10 -34.18
C MET A 170 10.06 16.52 -34.70
N GLU A 171 9.85 17.53 -33.85
CA GLU A 171 10.10 18.94 -34.16
C GLU A 171 11.61 19.23 -34.31
N GLU A 172 12.47 18.67 -33.45
CA GLU A 172 13.92 18.75 -33.60
C GLU A 172 14.39 18.09 -34.90
N VAL A 173 13.88 16.89 -35.23
CA VAL A 173 14.20 16.21 -36.48
C VAL A 173 13.73 17.02 -37.69
N LYS A 174 12.56 17.68 -37.62
CA LYS A 174 12.03 18.52 -38.69
C LYS A 174 12.81 19.84 -38.83
N ALA A 175 13.22 20.46 -37.73
CA ALA A 175 14.04 21.67 -37.71
C ALA A 175 15.48 21.42 -38.17
N ASN A 176 16.05 20.26 -37.83
CA ASN A 176 17.37 19.81 -38.29
C ASN A 176 17.35 19.22 -39.71
N LYS A 177 16.17 19.09 -40.34
CA LYS A 177 16.04 18.58 -41.72
C LYS A 177 16.55 19.62 -42.71
N GLY A 178 17.85 19.60 -42.97
CA GLY A 178 18.52 20.39 -44.01
C GLY A 178 19.50 21.45 -43.51
N LYS A 179 19.68 21.63 -42.20
CA LYS A 179 20.71 22.53 -41.65
C LYS A 179 21.68 21.72 -40.78
N LYS A 180 22.94 21.66 -41.19
CA LYS A 180 24.03 21.15 -40.36
C LYS A 180 24.36 22.26 -39.36
N VAL A 181 23.56 22.38 -38.31
CA VAL A 181 23.78 23.36 -37.24
C VAL A 181 25.06 22.95 -36.52
N ASP A 182 26.02 23.85 -36.45
CA ASP A 182 27.31 23.60 -35.78
C ASP A 182 27.08 23.73 -34.26
N ASP A 183 26.54 22.67 -33.66
CA ASP A 183 26.19 22.62 -32.24
C ASP A 183 27.46 22.52 -31.38
N PRO A 184 27.72 23.49 -30.48
CA PRO A 184 28.91 23.52 -29.62
C PRO A 184 29.00 22.33 -28.64
N PHE A 185 27.93 21.56 -28.46
CA PHE A 185 27.88 20.37 -27.61
C PHE A 185 27.86 19.05 -28.41
N THR A 186 27.75 19.11 -29.74
CA THR A 186 27.91 17.91 -30.57
C THR A 186 29.38 17.51 -30.70
N ARG A 187 29.63 16.21 -30.57
CA ARG A 187 30.99 15.67 -30.73
C ARG A 187 31.45 15.85 -32.18
N ARG A 188 32.51 16.64 -32.39
CA ARG A 188 33.15 16.81 -33.70
C ARG A 188 33.99 15.59 -34.03
N SER A 189 33.76 15.00 -35.20
CA SER A 189 34.61 13.92 -35.72
C SER A 189 35.93 14.50 -36.20
N THR A 190 37.02 14.29 -35.47
CA THR A 190 38.38 14.65 -35.89
C THR A 190 39.03 13.49 -36.62
N LYS A 191 39.52 13.72 -37.85
CA LYS A 191 40.40 12.78 -38.55
C LYS A 191 41.82 13.32 -38.48
N PRO A 192 42.83 12.52 -38.06
CA PRO A 192 44.21 12.98 -38.06
C PRO A 192 44.69 13.22 -39.49
N THR A 193 45.31 14.37 -39.73
CA THR A 193 46.00 14.72 -40.98
C THR A 193 47.48 14.90 -40.70
N MET A 194 48.32 14.21 -41.48
CA MET A 194 49.78 14.33 -41.41
C MET A 194 50.22 15.62 -42.11
N VAL A 195 50.77 16.57 -41.35
CA VAL A 195 51.35 17.79 -41.91
C VAL A 195 52.84 17.55 -42.14
N PHE A 196 53.25 17.34 -43.40
CA PHE A 196 54.67 17.29 -43.75
C PHE A 196 55.16 18.71 -44.04
N LYS A 197 56.17 19.18 -43.30
CA LYS A 197 56.90 20.41 -43.60
C LYS A 197 57.80 20.14 -44.81
N ALA A 198 57.53 20.78 -45.94
CA ALA A 198 58.42 20.72 -47.10
C ALA A 198 59.80 21.29 -46.72
N PRO A 199 60.92 20.63 -47.08
CA PRO A 199 62.26 21.14 -46.80
C PRO A 199 62.55 22.38 -47.63
N GLU A 200 63.05 23.42 -46.97
CA GLU A 200 63.40 24.72 -47.55
C GLU A 200 64.64 24.60 -48.47
N ILE A 201 64.52 25.05 -49.71
CA ILE A 201 65.64 25.23 -50.65
C ILE A 201 66.01 26.74 -50.63
N PRO A 202 67.30 27.10 -50.44
CA PRO A 202 67.70 28.49 -50.26
C PRO A 202 68.10 29.16 -51.59
N THR A 203 67.47 30.29 -51.95
CA THR A 203 68.04 31.32 -52.84
C THR A 203 67.51 32.72 -52.47
N ASN A 204 68.46 33.59 -52.08
CA ASN A 204 68.42 35.02 -51.66
C ASN A 204 68.06 36.02 -52.80
N PRO A 205 68.02 37.38 -52.61
CA PRO A 205 67.77 38.25 -51.42
C PRO A 205 66.93 39.55 -51.66
N SER A 206 66.65 40.28 -50.55
CA SER A 206 66.40 41.74 -50.37
C SER A 206 64.95 42.22 -50.11
N PRO A 207 64.73 43.37 -49.43
CA PRO A 207 65.25 43.84 -48.13
C PRO A 207 64.11 44.26 -47.13
N PRO A 208 64.42 44.66 -45.88
CA PRO A 208 63.57 44.48 -44.69
C PRO A 208 62.83 45.74 -44.21
N LYS A 209 61.90 45.59 -43.23
CA LYS A 209 61.73 46.47 -42.04
C LYS A 209 60.68 45.91 -41.03
N PRO A 210 60.70 46.36 -39.75
CA PRO A 210 60.58 45.54 -38.53
C PRO A 210 59.21 45.72 -37.83
N ASN A 211 58.67 44.78 -37.04
CA ASN A 211 59.08 44.19 -35.75
C ASN A 211 58.81 45.08 -34.51
N VAL A 212 58.19 44.42 -33.52
CA VAL A 212 58.25 44.64 -32.05
C VAL A 212 57.26 45.61 -31.36
N ALA A 213 56.31 44.98 -30.67
CA ALA A 213 55.96 45.06 -29.24
C ALA A 213 55.99 46.41 -28.48
N SER A 214 55.02 46.59 -27.56
CA SER A 214 55.19 46.25 -26.13
C SER A 214 54.21 46.99 -25.19
N LYS A 215 54.05 46.40 -23.99
CA LYS A 215 53.60 46.94 -22.68
C LYS A 215 52.11 46.75 -22.32
N GLU A 216 51.74 45.98 -21.28
CA GLU A 216 51.88 46.21 -19.81
C GLU A 216 51.13 47.48 -19.35
N ASN A 217 50.32 47.58 -18.28
CA ASN A 217 49.96 46.75 -17.12
C ASN A 217 48.84 47.51 -16.32
N ILE A 218 48.32 46.91 -15.23
CA ILE A 218 47.68 47.51 -14.02
C ILE A 218 46.13 47.56 -13.94
N GLU A 219 45.60 46.55 -13.24
CA GLU A 219 44.79 46.59 -11.99
C GLU A 219 43.76 47.72 -11.73
N SER A 220 42.50 47.36 -11.43
CA SER A 220 41.81 47.60 -10.13
C SER A 220 40.26 47.59 -10.20
N THR A 221 39.68 46.69 -9.38
CA THR A 221 38.52 46.81 -8.47
C THR A 221 37.10 47.29 -8.88
N LEU A 222 36.13 46.73 -8.13
CA LEU A 222 34.72 47.11 -7.85
C LEU A 222 33.64 46.40 -8.71
N LYS A 223 32.89 45.41 -8.17
CA LYS A 223 31.77 45.41 -7.20
C LYS A 223 30.40 45.81 -7.80
N VAL A 224 29.40 44.92 -7.56
CA VAL A 224 27.94 45.18 -7.42
C VAL A 224 27.22 45.39 -8.77
N SER A 225 26.02 44.90 -9.11
CA SER A 225 24.83 44.37 -8.41
C SER A 225 23.92 43.68 -9.44
N ALA A 226 23.11 42.72 -8.98
CA ALA A 226 21.87 42.29 -9.64
C ALA A 226 20.86 43.44 -9.80
N PRO A 227 19.83 43.25 -10.64
CA PRO A 227 18.49 43.53 -10.14
C PRO A 227 17.49 42.42 -10.49
N GLU A 228 16.71 42.02 -9.49
CA GLU A 228 15.36 41.50 -9.69
C GLU A 228 14.33 42.67 -9.79
N PRO A 229 13.01 42.44 -9.57
CA PRO A 229 11.98 42.49 -10.61
C PRO A 229 11.14 43.76 -10.44
N ASN A 230 10.21 44.02 -11.35
CA ASN A 230 9.04 44.80 -10.93
C ASN A 230 7.76 44.47 -11.70
N SER A 231 6.77 44.21 -10.86
CA SER A 231 5.35 44.07 -11.06
C SER A 231 4.71 45.20 -11.89
N ARG A 232 3.70 44.84 -12.68
CA ARG A 232 2.49 45.68 -12.79
C ARG A 232 1.24 44.84 -13.06
N LEU A 233 0.25 45.10 -12.23
CA LEU A 233 -1.09 44.54 -12.14
C LEU A 233 -2.10 45.31 -13.02
N GLU A 234 -3.20 44.61 -13.36
CA GLU A 234 -4.55 45.05 -13.78
C GLU A 234 -4.72 45.60 -15.22
N ASN A 235 -5.80 45.38 -15.99
CA ASN A 235 -7.20 45.04 -15.66
C ASN A 235 -8.00 44.51 -16.89
N SER A 236 -9.17 43.91 -16.58
CA SER A 236 -10.45 43.85 -17.35
C SER A 236 -10.61 43.12 -18.71
N ARG A 237 -11.51 42.11 -18.64
CA ARG A 237 -12.40 41.44 -19.66
C ARG A 237 -13.19 42.42 -20.59
N PRO A 238 -14.03 41.97 -21.58
CA PRO A 238 -14.28 40.64 -22.17
C PRO A 238 -14.40 40.58 -23.74
N SER A 239 -14.48 39.33 -24.25
CA SER A 239 -15.27 38.84 -25.41
C SER A 239 -15.24 39.55 -26.77
N GLN A 240 -14.69 38.86 -27.78
CA GLN A 240 -15.26 38.85 -29.14
C GLN A 240 -15.21 37.44 -29.74
N GLU A 241 -16.39 36.95 -30.09
CA GLU A 241 -16.63 35.76 -30.90
C GLU A 241 -16.23 36.02 -32.37
N SER A 242 -15.66 35.00 -33.02
CA SER A 242 -15.81 34.88 -34.46
C SER A 242 -15.91 33.41 -34.90
N LYS A 243 -17.13 33.10 -35.38
CA LYS A 243 -17.49 32.26 -36.54
C LYS A 243 -16.92 30.82 -36.65
N GLY A 244 -17.85 29.87 -36.83
CA GLY A 244 -17.67 28.85 -37.88
C GLY A 244 -18.18 27.45 -37.57
N LYS A 245 -19.41 27.20 -38.01
CA LYS A 245 -20.13 25.91 -38.15
C LYS A 245 -19.25 24.68 -38.48
N THR A 246 -19.32 23.64 -37.66
CA THR A 246 -19.65 22.25 -38.05
C THR A 246 -20.29 21.56 -36.86
N GLU A 247 -21.48 20.99 -37.04
CA GLU A 247 -22.25 20.23 -36.06
C GLU A 247 -21.42 19.04 -35.53
N ASP A 248 -20.87 19.16 -34.31
CA ASP A 248 -20.22 18.07 -33.59
C ASP A 248 -21.23 17.40 -32.66
N LEU A 249 -21.65 16.19 -33.04
CA LEU A 249 -22.66 15.37 -32.38
C LEU A 249 -22.28 14.97 -30.94
N PHE A 250 -21.03 15.22 -30.51
CA PHE A 250 -20.54 14.95 -29.16
C PHE A 250 -20.74 16.11 -28.16
N SER A 251 -21.17 17.29 -28.61
CA SER A 251 -21.40 18.45 -27.73
C SER A 251 -22.71 18.38 -26.93
N ALA A 252 -23.60 17.43 -27.25
CA ALA A 252 -24.91 17.27 -26.61
C ALA A 252 -24.86 16.65 -25.20
N HIS A 253 -23.68 16.26 -24.70
CA HIS A 253 -23.53 15.60 -23.40
C HIS A 253 -22.70 16.40 -22.38
N ASP A 254 -22.33 17.64 -22.69
CA ASP A 254 -21.63 18.54 -21.76
C ASP A 254 -22.65 19.45 -21.04
N PHE A 255 -23.44 18.86 -20.14
CA PHE A 255 -24.29 19.63 -19.24
C PHE A 255 -23.66 19.66 -17.84
N ASP A 256 -23.17 20.83 -17.45
CA ASP A 256 -22.72 21.16 -16.11
C ASP A 256 -23.93 21.16 -15.16
N ILE A 257 -24.24 20.00 -14.56
CA ILE A 257 -25.27 19.90 -13.53
C ILE A 257 -24.67 20.42 -12.22
N LYS A 258 -24.96 21.67 -11.89
CA LYS A 258 -24.73 22.21 -10.54
C LYS A 258 -25.78 21.67 -9.60
N ILE A 259 -25.44 20.63 -8.85
CA ILE A 259 -26.25 20.10 -7.76
C ILE A 259 -25.84 20.86 -6.49
N ASP A 260 -26.57 21.91 -6.15
CA ASP A 260 -26.45 22.56 -4.84
C ASP A 260 -27.18 21.69 -3.80
N LEU A 261 -26.41 20.83 -3.14
CA LEU A 261 -26.90 19.98 -2.07
C LEU A 261 -26.58 20.65 -0.72
N GLU A 262 -27.52 21.46 -0.20
CA GLU A 262 -27.40 22.04 1.13
C GLU A 262 -27.63 20.96 2.21
N VAL A 263 -26.53 20.40 2.72
CA VAL A 263 -26.52 19.60 3.95
C VAL A 263 -25.71 20.36 5.01
N PRO A 264 -26.31 20.80 6.13
CA PRO A 264 -25.57 21.45 7.20
C PRO A 264 -24.64 20.45 7.91
N LEU A 265 -23.32 20.66 7.82
CA LEU A 265 -22.32 19.96 8.64
C LEU A 265 -21.94 20.84 9.85
N PRO A 266 -21.96 20.32 11.09
CA PRO A 266 -21.59 21.09 12.28
C PRO A 266 -20.07 21.29 12.37
N ASN A 267 -19.66 22.55 12.47
CA ASN A 267 -18.29 22.98 12.75
C ASN A 267 -17.88 22.59 14.18
N ASN A 268 -16.85 21.75 14.33
CA ASN A 268 -16.10 21.65 15.58
C ASN A 268 -14.60 21.61 15.28
N PRO A 269 -13.78 22.59 15.70
CA PRO A 269 -12.36 22.60 15.41
C PRO A 269 -11.59 21.71 16.40
N VAL A 270 -11.04 20.59 15.90
CA VAL A 270 -10.07 19.77 16.64
C VAL A 270 -8.66 20.31 16.33
N SER A 271 -7.98 20.83 17.35
CA SER A 271 -6.58 21.25 17.27
C SER A 271 -5.66 20.02 17.27
N ILE A 272 -4.75 19.94 16.28
CA ILE A 272 -3.78 18.85 16.17
C ILE A 272 -2.38 19.47 16.20
N THR A 273 -1.70 19.34 17.33
CA THR A 273 -0.26 19.60 17.43
C THR A 273 0.51 18.34 16.99
N PRO A 274 1.51 18.43 16.09
CA PRO A 274 2.26 17.25 15.66
C PRO A 274 3.36 16.91 16.67
N LYS A 275 3.38 15.66 17.15
CA LYS A 275 4.55 15.05 17.82
C LYS A 275 5.48 14.44 16.76
N PRO A 276 6.81 14.54 16.92
CA PRO A 276 7.76 13.99 15.95
C PRO A 276 7.88 12.47 16.08
N SER A 277 7.63 11.76 14.98
CA SER A 277 7.89 10.31 14.85
C SER A 277 9.24 10.08 14.15
N ASN A 278 10.14 9.36 14.79
CA ASN A 278 11.32 8.77 14.15
C ASN A 278 10.86 7.70 13.15
N VAL A 279 11.08 7.93 11.85
CA VAL A 279 10.77 6.96 10.79
C VAL A 279 12.07 6.51 10.13
N MET A 280 12.42 5.25 10.33
CA MET A 280 13.42 4.55 9.51
C MET A 280 12.92 4.54 8.05
N LYS A 281 13.74 5.06 7.13
CA LYS A 281 13.47 5.12 5.70
C LYS A 281 13.45 3.72 5.10
N ASP A 282 12.27 3.17 4.88
CA ASP A 282 12.03 2.19 3.81
C ASP A 282 11.45 2.91 2.60
N SER A 283 12.34 3.40 1.74
CA SER A 283 12.01 4.09 0.49
C SER A 283 11.82 3.09 -0.64
N GLY A 284 10.78 2.27 -0.54
CA GLY A 284 10.31 1.38 -1.62
C GLY A 284 8.81 1.56 -1.86
N PRO A 285 8.30 1.47 -3.10
CA PRO A 285 6.87 1.55 -3.35
C PRO A 285 6.17 0.38 -2.64
N ARG A 286 5.38 0.66 -1.58
CA ARG A 286 4.53 -0.33 -0.90
C ARG A 286 3.32 -0.77 -1.73
N ARG A 287 3.40 -0.67 -3.06
CA ARG A 287 2.38 -1.18 -3.97
C ARG A 287 2.54 -2.70 -4.01
N SER A 288 1.55 -3.44 -3.52
CA SER A 288 1.39 -4.86 -3.83
C SER A 288 1.45 -4.97 -5.35
N LEU A 289 2.53 -5.56 -5.88
CA LEU A 289 2.65 -5.78 -7.32
C LEU A 289 1.63 -6.84 -7.70
N ASN A 290 0.46 -6.40 -8.18
CA ASN A 290 -0.51 -7.32 -8.77
C ASN A 290 0.09 -7.85 -10.08
N LEU A 291 0.57 -9.09 -10.04
CA LEU A 291 1.21 -9.76 -11.17
C LEU A 291 0.23 -9.95 -12.34
N GLU A 292 -1.07 -10.06 -12.08
CA GLU A 292 -2.09 -10.18 -13.12
C GLU A 292 -2.28 -8.87 -13.87
N ASP A 293 -2.37 -7.75 -13.17
CA ASP A 293 -2.44 -6.42 -13.80
C ASP A 293 -1.16 -6.11 -14.58
N TYR A 294 0.00 -6.52 -14.07
CA TYR A 294 1.27 -6.39 -14.77
C TYR A 294 1.29 -7.24 -16.06
N LYS A 295 0.86 -8.50 -15.98
CA LYS A 295 0.79 -9.40 -17.13
C LYS A 295 -0.19 -8.90 -18.19
N LYS A 296 -1.38 -8.42 -17.79
CA LYS A 296 -2.35 -7.77 -18.68
C LYS A 296 -1.77 -6.51 -19.34
N LYS A 297 -1.14 -5.61 -18.57
CA LYS A 297 -0.51 -4.39 -19.10
C LYS A 297 0.65 -4.66 -20.06
N ARG A 298 1.30 -5.82 -19.94
CA ARG A 298 2.42 -6.24 -20.81
C ARG A 298 2.00 -7.23 -21.91
N GLY A 299 0.73 -7.61 -22.00
CA GLY A 299 0.22 -8.54 -23.01
C GLY A 299 0.79 -9.96 -22.88
N LEU A 300 1.14 -10.39 -21.66
CA LEU A 300 1.61 -11.76 -21.40
C LEU A 300 0.46 -12.76 -21.22
N ILE A 301 -0.77 -12.26 -21.06
CA ILE A 301 -2.05 -12.99 -20.96
C ILE A 301 -3.11 -12.14 -21.64
#